data_AF-A0A290ZNM6-F1
#
_entry.id   AF-A0A290ZNM6-F1
#
_cell.length_a   1.000
_cell.length_b   1.000
_cell.length_c   1.000
_cell.angle_alpha   90.00
_cell.angle_beta   90.00
_cell.angle_gamma   90.00
#
_symmetry.space_group_name_H-M   'P 1'
#
loop_
_entity.id
_entity.type
_entity.pdbx_description
1 polymer ?
#
loop_
_entity_poly.entity_id
_entity_poly.type
_entity_poly.pdbx_seq_one_letter_code
_entity_poly.pdbx_strand_id
1 'polypeptide(L)'
;MTKQKRIPITSKATGEVRLSEPVPGRKSWRQDSAKPDGASNAEPTSTSTLAELTGEPSSAREQGADENDSAPAKAKRGEKTGTKQDKPESLADYIEYAYGRKGQKLADLKEKAGFIRNLATNFRLGEREPELLGVAEKDVTLAVPRQLVFVSREFQGYPSLRNELLGFVKKAILQHPLFREQPALALFINQGDFSPSALEAMRLIQEFGTTKEAQDSDLSRADLDALHRNASYLVAVWLREMRGRSLHDVAEMLFQGVWKKAAASIGDDTDKLRAITDVSELAPVATACAVFQQQAEEQTKRAHQSAAETHQLRQERDGLLAEKESLSAELSALKALREKERSETQERLAKLESSQDVKVTHLRDDNQQVRHRLVKRLVSDVEQLEIGLSALRNPNPRVEVMIQRAERVVDALRAEIAKLREE
;
A
#
# COMPACT_ATOMS: atom_id res chain seq x y z
N MET A 1 7.07 45.76 -12.80
CA MET A 1 8.49 45.89 -12.40
C MET A 1 8.62 45.53 -10.93
N THR A 2 8.93 44.27 -10.62
CA THR A 2 9.03 43.76 -9.24
C THR A 2 10.50 43.54 -8.89
N LYS A 3 11.06 44.40 -8.02
CA LYS A 3 12.45 44.30 -7.54
C LYS A 3 12.55 43.11 -6.58
N GLN A 4 13.24 42.04 -6.97
CA GLN A 4 13.58 40.92 -6.08
C GLN A 4 14.51 41.43 -4.95
N LYS A 5 14.13 41.16 -3.69
CA LYS A 5 14.93 41.49 -2.50
C LYS A 5 16.22 40.65 -2.50
N ARG A 6 17.39 41.31 -2.45
CA ARG A 6 18.70 40.69 -2.25
C ARG A 6 19.13 40.90 -0.80
N ILE A 7 19.69 39.88 -0.16
CA ILE A 7 20.13 39.94 1.24
C ILE A 7 21.65 40.14 1.24
N PRO A 8 22.18 41.11 2.00
CA PRO A 8 23.63 41.30 2.16
C PRO A 8 24.21 40.21 3.07
N ILE A 9 25.29 39.58 2.62
CA ILE A 9 26.04 38.57 3.37
C ILE A 9 27.42 39.17 3.68
N THR A 10 27.76 39.26 4.96
CA THR A 10 29.04 39.81 5.45
C THR A 10 29.95 38.69 5.92
N SER A 11 31.17 38.62 5.38
CA SER A 11 32.19 37.67 5.84
C SER A 11 32.73 38.08 7.21
N LYS A 12 32.61 37.20 8.22
CA LYS A 12 33.11 37.47 9.59
C LYS A 12 34.64 37.57 9.71
N ALA A 13 35.41 37.10 8.72
CA ALA A 13 36.87 37.13 8.76
C ALA A 13 37.48 38.35 8.06
N THR A 14 36.76 38.99 7.13
CA THR A 14 37.32 40.05 6.26
C THR A 14 36.46 41.31 6.15
N GLY A 15 35.24 41.33 6.69
CA GLY A 15 34.36 42.50 6.71
C GLY A 15 33.75 42.89 5.35
N GLU A 16 34.06 42.19 4.26
CA GLU A 16 33.47 42.45 2.95
C GLU A 16 32.00 42.01 2.88
N VAL A 17 31.17 42.85 2.27
CA VAL A 17 29.73 42.63 2.07
C VAL A 17 29.46 42.27 0.61
N ARG A 18 28.86 41.11 0.35
CA ARG A 18 28.39 40.69 -0.98
C ARG A 18 26.89 40.45 -0.98
N LEU A 19 26.21 40.75 -2.09
CA LEU A 19 24.77 40.56 -2.25
C LEU A 19 24.50 39.16 -2.84
N SER A 20 23.55 38.43 -2.26
CA SER A 20 23.16 37.08 -2.71
C SER A 20 22.71 37.06 -4.19
N GLU A 21 23.18 36.08 -4.96
CA GLU A 21 22.73 35.83 -6.34
C GLU A 21 21.31 35.23 -6.38
N PRO A 22 20.47 35.57 -7.37
CA PRO A 22 19.11 35.05 -7.49
C PRO A 22 19.11 33.59 -7.99
N VAL A 23 18.41 32.71 -7.26
CA VAL A 23 18.21 31.29 -7.62
C VAL A 23 17.34 31.17 -8.88
N PRO A 24 17.79 30.48 -9.96
CA PRO A 24 16.96 30.26 -11.15
C PRO A 24 15.81 29.29 -10.87
N GLY A 25 14.59 29.72 -11.22
CA GLY A 25 13.35 28.94 -11.06
C GLY A 25 13.34 27.64 -11.87
N ARG A 26 12.97 26.55 -11.20
CA ARG A 26 12.89 25.18 -11.72
C ARG A 26 11.67 25.04 -12.64
N LYS A 27 11.88 24.91 -13.95
CA LYS A 27 10.84 24.55 -14.94
C LYS A 27 10.62 23.03 -14.93
N SER A 28 9.35 22.64 -14.88
CA SER A 28 8.85 21.26 -14.90
C SER A 28 8.72 20.71 -16.31
N TRP A 29 9.40 19.60 -16.64
CA TRP A 29 9.10 18.76 -17.80
C TRP A 29 9.16 17.28 -17.39
N ARG A 30 8.04 16.56 -17.59
CA ARG A 30 7.95 15.09 -17.64
C ARG A 30 8.29 14.67 -19.07
N GLN A 31 9.13 13.64 -19.26
CA GLN A 31 8.77 12.31 -19.78
C GLN A 31 10.01 11.47 -20.12
N ASP A 32 9.89 10.19 -19.79
CA ASP A 32 10.41 9.00 -20.47
C ASP A 32 11.89 8.56 -20.38
N SER A 33 12.03 7.41 -19.72
CA SER A 33 12.74 6.20 -20.19
C SER A 33 14.21 5.94 -19.82
N ALA A 34 14.41 4.70 -19.35
CA ALA A 34 15.61 3.86 -19.35
C ALA A 34 16.68 4.05 -18.24
N LYS A 35 16.79 3.02 -17.39
CA LYS A 35 18.00 2.55 -16.67
C LYS A 35 19.07 2.09 -17.69
N PRO A 36 20.39 1.94 -17.36
CA PRO A 36 20.87 1.30 -16.12
C PRO A 36 22.22 1.78 -15.51
N ASP A 37 22.54 1.14 -14.38
CA ASP A 37 23.84 0.85 -13.75
C ASP A 37 24.76 1.92 -13.16
N GLY A 38 25.28 1.61 -11.96
CA GLY A 38 26.67 1.93 -11.61
C GLY A 38 26.95 2.76 -10.36
N ALA A 39 26.84 2.13 -9.19
CA ALA A 39 27.77 2.19 -8.04
C ALA A 39 28.28 3.52 -7.42
N SER A 40 28.04 3.61 -6.10
CA SER A 40 28.84 4.29 -5.05
C SER A 40 28.83 5.83 -5.09
N ASN A 41 28.93 6.59 -4.00
CA ASN A 41 29.42 6.33 -2.67
C ASN A 41 28.99 7.51 -1.75
N ALA A 42 29.03 7.28 -0.44
CA ALA A 42 29.22 8.26 0.63
C ALA A 42 28.09 9.29 0.96
N GLU A 43 27.47 9.09 2.13
CA GLU A 43 27.20 10.19 3.08
C GLU A 43 28.56 10.69 3.63
N PRO A 44 28.68 11.96 4.08
CA PRO A 44 28.44 12.22 5.50
C PRO A 44 27.82 13.60 5.85
N THR A 45 26.81 13.52 6.71
CA THR A 45 26.62 14.28 7.98
C THR A 45 26.48 15.81 8.04
N SER A 46 25.50 16.17 8.87
CA SER A 46 25.54 17.20 9.93
C SER A 46 25.20 18.64 9.59
N THR A 47 24.09 19.11 10.16
CA THR A 47 23.92 20.28 11.05
C THR A 47 22.42 20.57 11.14
N SER A 48 21.86 21.17 12.18
CA SER A 48 22.25 21.45 13.55
C SER A 48 20.96 21.91 14.20
N THR A 49 20.79 21.48 15.44
CA THR A 49 19.93 22.08 16.45
C THR A 49 20.26 23.56 16.68
N LEU A 50 19.23 24.35 17.02
CA LEU A 50 19.28 25.66 17.64
C LEU A 50 18.01 25.72 18.51
N ALA A 51 18.07 25.40 19.81
CA ALA A 51 18.49 26.23 20.94
C ALA A 51 17.60 27.48 21.12
N GLU A 52 16.80 27.50 22.19
CA GLU A 52 16.52 28.75 22.90
C GLU A 52 16.45 28.48 24.41
N LEU A 53 17.34 29.18 25.10
CA LEU A 53 17.53 29.28 26.54
C LEU A 53 17.24 30.75 26.91
N THR A 54 16.57 30.94 28.03
CA THR A 54 16.64 32.14 28.89
C THR A 54 16.68 31.57 30.32
N GLY A 55 17.78 31.65 31.09
CA GLY A 55 18.43 32.84 31.65
C GLY A 55 17.55 33.36 32.80
N GLU A 56 17.94 33.46 34.08
CA GLU A 56 19.27 33.72 34.69
C GLU A 56 19.15 33.60 36.26
N PRO A 57 20.16 33.92 37.10
CA PRO A 57 20.66 33.03 38.16
C PRO A 57 20.50 33.55 39.60
N SER A 58 20.84 32.74 40.61
CA SER A 58 21.36 33.25 41.89
C SER A 58 22.28 32.26 42.58
N SER A 59 23.38 32.80 43.09
CA SER A 59 24.44 32.17 43.86
C SER A 59 24.01 31.92 45.31
N ALA A 60 24.46 30.83 45.92
CA ALA A 60 24.88 30.81 47.32
C ALA A 60 25.78 29.60 47.58
N ARG A 61 26.96 29.89 48.12
CA ARG A 61 27.97 28.97 48.63
C ARG A 61 27.88 29.03 50.14
N GLU A 62 27.78 27.89 50.82
CA GLU A 62 28.15 27.77 52.23
C GLU A 62 28.70 26.36 52.53
N GLN A 63 29.75 26.35 53.34
CA GLN A 63 30.55 25.22 53.78
C GLN A 63 30.21 24.88 55.25
N GLY A 64 30.49 23.64 55.67
CA GLY A 64 30.54 23.18 57.08
C GLY A 64 29.83 21.83 57.22
N ALA A 65 30.50 20.67 57.27
CA ALA A 65 31.44 20.11 58.27
C ALA A 65 30.73 19.30 59.40
N ASP A 66 31.47 18.28 59.86
CA ASP A 66 31.23 17.25 60.90
C ASP A 66 30.44 15.99 60.49
N GLU A 67 31.11 14.85 60.25
CA GLU A 67 31.73 13.90 61.20
C GLU A 67 30.70 13.12 62.04
N ASN A 68 30.51 11.83 61.70
CA ASN A 68 30.72 10.78 62.71
C ASN A 68 31.03 9.42 62.08
N ASP A 69 32.13 8.86 62.56
CA ASP A 69 32.66 7.52 62.35
C ASP A 69 31.70 6.43 62.85
N SER A 70 31.75 5.25 62.20
CA SER A 70 31.74 3.94 62.87
C SER A 70 31.90 2.79 61.87
N ALA A 71 33.15 2.41 61.61
CA ALA A 71 33.50 1.03 61.27
C ALA A 71 33.76 0.24 62.56
N PRO A 72 33.50 -1.08 62.59
CA PRO A 72 34.60 -2.05 62.59
C PRO A 72 34.22 -3.33 61.80
N ALA A 73 35.06 -4.32 61.47
CA ALA A 73 36.48 -4.57 61.58
C ALA A 73 36.81 -5.71 60.58
N LYS A 74 38.09 -5.80 60.22
CA LYS A 74 38.72 -6.83 59.39
C LYS A 74 38.51 -8.25 59.96
N ALA A 75 38.14 -9.20 59.09
CA ALA A 75 38.44 -10.62 59.26
C ALA A 75 39.00 -11.23 57.96
N LYS A 76 40.28 -11.58 58.06
CA LYS A 76 41.12 -12.55 57.36
C LYS A 76 40.61 -13.25 56.08
N ARG A 77 41.38 -12.99 55.00
CA ARG A 77 42.15 -13.97 54.19
C ARG A 77 41.37 -15.20 53.68
N GLY A 78 40.75 -15.03 52.52
CA GLY A 78 40.45 -16.09 51.55
C GLY A 78 40.94 -15.63 50.17
N GLU A 79 41.55 -16.53 49.42
CA GLU A 79 42.28 -16.31 48.16
C GLU A 79 41.56 -15.43 47.14
N LYS A 80 42.20 -14.32 46.77
CA LYS A 80 41.90 -13.58 45.54
C LYS A 80 42.80 -14.12 44.43
N THR A 81 42.34 -15.11 43.68
CA THR A 81 42.77 -15.33 42.30
C THR A 81 42.04 -14.33 41.41
N GLY A 82 42.47 -13.07 41.46
CA GLY A 82 42.02 -12.01 40.56
C GLY A 82 43.20 -11.50 39.76
N THR A 83 43.60 -12.25 38.73
CA THR A 83 44.54 -11.77 37.74
C THR A 83 43.93 -10.59 36.99
N LYS A 84 44.77 -9.59 36.71
CA LYS A 84 44.48 -8.42 35.89
C LYS A 84 43.79 -8.87 34.58
N GLN A 85 42.75 -8.16 34.15
CA GLN A 85 42.10 -8.39 32.86
C GLN A 85 43.11 -8.10 31.74
N ASP A 86 43.78 -9.14 31.27
CA ASP A 86 44.49 -9.10 30.00
C ASP A 86 43.46 -8.77 28.91
N LYS A 87 43.81 -7.82 28.04
CA LYS A 87 42.94 -7.45 26.92
C LYS A 87 42.82 -8.68 26.02
N PRO A 88 41.61 -9.16 25.71
CA PRO A 88 41.45 -10.33 24.86
C PRO A 88 42.14 -10.13 23.50
N GLU A 89 43.03 -11.04 23.11
CA GLU A 89 43.87 -10.89 21.90
C GLU A 89 43.28 -11.60 20.68
N SER A 90 42.36 -12.55 20.92
CA SER A 90 41.64 -13.31 19.90
C SER A 90 40.13 -13.30 20.13
N LEU A 91 39.34 -13.71 19.11
CA LEU A 91 37.90 -13.89 19.28
C LEU A 91 37.59 -14.93 20.37
N ALA A 92 38.39 -15.99 20.47
CA ALA A 92 38.24 -17.03 21.49
C ALA A 92 38.36 -16.46 22.91
N ASP A 93 39.39 -15.65 23.17
CA ASP A 93 39.58 -14.99 24.47
C ASP A 93 38.44 -14.02 24.79
N TYR A 94 37.90 -13.35 23.76
CA TYR A 94 36.78 -12.45 23.93
C TYR A 94 35.48 -13.19 24.30
N ILE A 95 35.22 -14.35 23.69
CA ILE A 95 34.09 -15.22 24.03
C ILE A 95 34.25 -15.74 25.46
N GLU A 96 35.44 -16.22 25.84
CA GLU A 96 35.74 -16.69 27.19
C GLU A 96 35.52 -15.57 28.22
N TYR A 97 36.02 -14.37 27.93
CA TYR A 97 35.76 -13.17 28.72
C TYR A 97 34.26 -12.87 28.88
N ALA A 98 33.47 -13.03 27.81
CA ALA A 98 32.04 -12.82 27.86
C ALA A 98 31.32 -13.83 28.76
N TYR A 99 31.73 -15.10 28.73
CA TYR A 99 31.20 -16.12 29.65
C TYR A 99 31.63 -15.86 31.10
N GLY A 100 32.84 -15.35 31.33
CA GLY A 100 33.30 -14.90 32.66
C GLY A 100 32.45 -13.76 33.25
N ARG A 101 31.80 -12.95 32.41
CA ARG A 101 30.89 -11.86 32.80
C ARG A 101 29.46 -12.33 33.11
N LYS A 102 29.13 -13.61 32.89
CA LYS A 102 27.82 -14.22 33.23
C LYS A 102 26.60 -13.42 32.73
N GLY A 103 26.66 -12.90 31.50
CA GLY A 103 25.55 -12.19 30.86
C GLY A 103 25.43 -10.70 31.19
N GLN A 104 26.34 -10.14 32.00
CA GLN A 104 26.45 -8.69 32.19
C GLN A 104 26.75 -7.97 30.86
N LYS A 105 26.38 -6.69 30.78
CA LYS A 105 26.65 -5.86 29.59
C LYS A 105 28.16 -5.87 29.28
N LEU A 106 28.50 -6.22 28.04
CA LEU A 106 29.87 -6.15 27.55
C LEU A 106 30.24 -4.68 27.26
N ALA A 107 31.51 -4.34 27.44
CA ALA A 107 31.97 -2.97 27.25
C ALA A 107 31.83 -2.57 25.78
N ASP A 108 31.32 -1.37 25.51
CA ASP A 108 31.13 -0.85 24.16
C ASP A 108 32.50 -0.80 23.43
N LEU A 109 32.62 -1.47 22.28
CA LEU A 109 33.87 -1.53 21.51
C LEU A 109 33.95 -0.48 20.40
N LYS A 110 32.87 0.27 20.16
CA LYS A 110 32.80 1.29 19.09
C LYS A 110 33.98 2.27 19.07
N GLU A 111 34.49 2.66 20.23
CA GLU A 111 35.61 3.61 20.35
C GLU A 111 36.99 2.94 20.29
N LYS A 112 37.05 1.60 20.15
CA LYS A 112 38.27 0.79 20.21
C LYS A 112 38.58 0.15 18.86
N ALA A 113 38.66 0.95 17.80
CA ALA A 113 38.90 0.46 16.44
C ALA A 113 40.14 -0.46 16.30
N GLY A 114 41.23 -0.15 17.02
CA GLY A 114 42.43 -0.99 17.04
C GLY A 114 42.19 -2.38 17.67
N PHE A 115 41.33 -2.46 18.68
CA PHE A 115 40.96 -3.72 19.31
C PHE A 115 40.12 -4.60 18.38
N ILE A 116 39.13 -4.01 17.70
CA ILE A 116 38.30 -4.75 16.72
C ILE A 116 39.19 -5.26 15.56
N ARG A 117 40.17 -4.47 15.11
CA ARG A 117 41.12 -4.89 14.08
C ARG A 117 41.97 -6.08 14.53
N ASN A 118 42.41 -6.12 15.79
CA ASN A 118 43.14 -7.25 16.34
C ASN A 118 42.27 -8.52 16.38
N LEU A 119 41.03 -8.41 16.86
CA LEU A 119 40.07 -9.52 16.83
C LEU A 119 39.81 -10.01 15.40
N ALA A 120 39.68 -9.09 14.43
CA ALA A 120 39.49 -9.43 13.03
C ALA A 120 40.70 -10.12 12.40
N THR A 121 41.89 -9.96 12.98
CA THR A 121 43.10 -10.67 12.54
C THR A 121 43.11 -12.10 13.09
N ASN A 122 42.66 -12.29 14.33
CA ASN A 122 42.63 -13.57 15.06
C ASN A 122 41.19 -14.05 15.31
N PHE A 123 40.36 -14.07 14.26
CA PHE A 123 38.93 -14.33 14.43
C PHE A 123 38.56 -15.80 14.47
N ARG A 124 39.35 -16.70 13.86
CA ARG A 124 38.99 -18.12 13.75
C ARG A 124 39.04 -18.81 15.11
N LEU A 125 38.00 -19.55 15.45
CA LEU A 125 37.95 -20.29 16.71
C LEU A 125 38.77 -21.59 16.65
N GLY A 126 38.74 -22.26 15.48
CA GLY A 126 39.56 -23.46 15.23
C GLY A 126 39.41 -24.52 16.33
N GLU A 127 40.55 -24.96 16.87
CA GLU A 127 40.62 -26.01 17.89
C GLU A 127 40.02 -25.60 19.25
N ARG A 128 39.86 -24.29 19.52
CA ARG A 128 39.27 -23.79 20.77
C ARG A 128 37.73 -23.77 20.74
N GLU A 129 37.11 -23.93 19.57
CA GLU A 129 35.65 -23.97 19.46
C GLU A 129 34.98 -25.01 20.38
N PRO A 130 35.37 -26.30 20.39
CA PRO A 130 34.75 -27.30 21.26
C PRO A 130 34.91 -26.98 22.75
N GLU A 131 36.06 -26.42 23.16
CA GLU A 131 36.28 -25.98 24.54
C GLU A 131 35.32 -24.86 24.94
N LEU A 132 35.15 -23.86 24.07
CA LEU A 132 34.23 -22.74 24.28
C LEU A 132 32.77 -23.18 24.27
N LEU A 133 32.41 -24.18 23.45
CA LEU A 133 31.08 -24.78 23.48
C LEU A 133 30.85 -25.53 24.81
N GLY A 134 31.86 -26.22 25.35
CA GLY A 134 31.79 -26.81 26.70
C GLY A 134 31.65 -25.77 27.83
N VAL A 135 32.14 -24.53 27.62
CA VAL A 135 31.85 -23.40 28.53
C VAL A 135 30.41 -22.92 28.34
N ALA A 136 29.93 -22.85 27.09
CA ALA A 136 28.57 -22.45 26.77
C ALA A 136 27.50 -23.41 27.33
N GLU A 137 27.77 -24.71 27.35
CA GLU A 137 26.90 -25.73 27.94
C GLU A 137 26.65 -25.50 29.44
N LYS A 138 27.58 -24.84 30.14
CA LYS A 138 27.43 -24.47 31.55
C LYS A 138 26.53 -23.24 31.77
N ASP A 139 26.22 -22.48 30.72
CA ASP A 139 25.26 -21.37 30.78
C ASP A 139 23.83 -21.88 30.60
N VAL A 140 23.33 -22.56 31.64
CA VAL A 140 21.99 -23.19 31.66
C VAL A 140 20.84 -22.16 31.57
N THR A 141 21.13 -20.87 31.74
CA THR A 141 20.13 -19.78 31.65
C THR A 141 20.22 -18.98 30.35
N LEU A 142 21.14 -19.32 29.45
CA LEU A 142 21.40 -18.58 28.20
C LEU A 142 21.61 -17.07 28.42
N ALA A 143 22.29 -16.70 29.50
CA ALA A 143 22.50 -15.29 29.85
C ALA A 143 23.52 -14.59 28.93
N VAL A 144 24.52 -15.32 28.42
CA VAL A 144 25.65 -14.76 27.67
C VAL A 144 25.37 -14.59 26.17
N PRO A 145 24.74 -15.55 25.46
CA PRO A 145 24.54 -15.47 24.01
C PRO A 145 23.93 -14.15 23.54
N ARG A 146 22.96 -13.58 24.28
CA ARG A 146 22.32 -12.30 23.93
C ARG A 146 23.33 -11.16 23.82
N GLN A 147 24.28 -11.10 24.75
CA GLN A 147 25.31 -10.04 24.77
C GLN A 147 26.27 -10.19 23.59
N LEU A 148 26.64 -11.42 23.24
CA LEU A 148 27.48 -11.69 22.07
C LEU A 148 26.79 -11.28 20.76
N VAL A 149 25.49 -11.51 20.64
CA VAL A 149 24.71 -11.04 19.48
C VAL A 149 24.70 -9.51 19.42
N PHE A 150 24.56 -8.80 20.53
CA PHE A 150 24.63 -7.34 20.53
C PHE A 150 26.00 -6.81 20.07
N VAL A 151 27.09 -7.40 20.57
CA VAL A 151 28.45 -7.00 20.18
C VAL A 151 28.71 -7.26 18.70
N SER A 152 28.07 -8.26 18.09
CA SER A 152 28.21 -8.53 16.65
C SER A 152 27.87 -7.32 15.76
N ARG A 153 27.06 -6.36 16.25
CA ARG A 153 26.77 -5.08 15.56
C ARG A 153 27.98 -4.16 15.46
N GLU A 154 28.91 -4.26 16.39
CA GLU A 154 30.14 -3.46 16.37
C GLU A 154 31.14 -3.99 15.31
N PHE A 155 30.89 -5.19 14.78
CA PHE A 155 31.71 -5.84 13.75
C PHE A 155 31.15 -5.67 12.32
N GLN A 156 30.28 -4.68 12.07
CA GLN A 156 29.68 -4.45 10.74
C GLN A 156 30.71 -4.31 9.61
N GLY A 157 31.90 -3.76 9.89
CA GLY A 157 33.01 -3.66 8.92
C GLY A 157 33.84 -4.93 8.72
N TYR A 158 33.59 -5.99 9.47
CA TYR A 158 34.38 -7.23 9.48
C TYR A 158 33.46 -8.47 9.40
N PRO A 159 32.93 -8.80 8.19
CA PRO A 159 31.91 -9.83 8.03
C PRO A 159 32.39 -11.22 8.46
N SER A 160 33.65 -11.59 8.23
CA SER A 160 34.19 -12.89 8.65
C SER A 160 34.22 -13.04 10.17
N LEU A 161 34.68 -12.01 10.89
CA LEU A 161 34.66 -11.96 12.36
C LEU A 161 33.23 -12.06 12.89
N ARG A 162 32.31 -11.28 12.30
CA ARG A 162 30.89 -11.30 12.67
C ARG A 162 30.28 -12.67 12.46
N ASN A 163 30.53 -13.30 11.32
CA ASN A 163 29.99 -14.61 10.96
C ASN A 163 30.53 -15.72 11.86
N GLU A 164 31.81 -15.69 12.21
CA GLU A 164 32.40 -16.66 13.13
C GLU A 164 31.75 -16.55 14.52
N LEU A 165 31.61 -15.33 15.05
CA LEU A 165 30.95 -15.11 16.35
C LEU A 165 29.49 -15.56 16.32
N LEU A 166 28.73 -15.17 15.30
CA LEU A 166 27.31 -15.56 15.17
C LEU A 166 27.16 -17.07 14.92
N GLY A 167 28.12 -17.69 14.22
CA GLY A 167 28.19 -19.14 14.03
C GLY A 167 28.40 -19.88 15.34
N PHE A 168 29.32 -19.41 16.18
CA PHE A 168 29.50 -19.93 17.54
C PHE A 168 28.23 -19.77 18.38
N VAL A 169 27.64 -18.57 18.41
CA VAL A 169 26.40 -18.31 19.16
C VAL A 169 25.29 -19.24 18.69
N LYS A 170 25.15 -19.45 17.38
CA LYS A 170 24.16 -20.37 16.81
C LYS A 170 24.36 -21.80 17.32
N LYS A 171 25.60 -22.29 17.32
CA LYS A 171 25.95 -23.64 17.84
C LYS A 171 25.62 -23.75 19.33
N ALA A 172 26.01 -22.75 20.13
CA ALA A 172 25.71 -22.71 21.56
C ALA A 172 24.19 -22.73 21.84
N ILE A 173 23.41 -21.96 21.08
CA ILE A 173 21.94 -21.97 21.19
C ILE A 173 21.38 -23.36 20.87
N LEU A 174 21.80 -23.96 19.76
CA LEU A 174 21.27 -25.25 19.29
C LEU A 174 21.67 -26.44 20.17
N GLN A 175 22.78 -26.34 20.92
CA GLN A 175 23.20 -27.35 21.89
C GLN A 175 22.39 -27.31 23.19
N HIS A 176 21.83 -26.15 23.53
CA HIS A 176 21.09 -25.98 24.77
C HIS A 176 19.81 -26.85 24.80
N PRO A 177 19.49 -27.54 25.92
CA PRO A 177 18.34 -28.44 26.03
C PRO A 177 17.02 -27.86 25.49
N LEU A 178 16.72 -26.60 25.85
CA LEU A 178 15.56 -25.84 25.35
C LEU A 178 15.38 -25.89 23.82
N PHE A 179 16.46 -25.76 23.05
CA PHE A 179 16.42 -25.74 21.58
C PHE A 179 16.65 -27.13 20.99
N ARG A 180 17.46 -27.95 21.65
CA ARG A 180 17.77 -29.33 21.21
C ARG A 180 16.55 -30.23 21.27
N GLU A 181 15.74 -30.10 22.32
CA GLU A 181 14.54 -30.93 22.55
C GLU A 181 13.29 -30.38 21.85
N GLN A 182 13.34 -29.13 21.38
CA GLN A 182 12.25 -28.51 20.64
C GLN A 182 12.66 -28.24 19.17
N PRO A 183 12.34 -29.16 18.23
CA PRO A 183 12.78 -29.04 16.84
C PRO A 183 12.24 -27.77 16.16
N ALA A 184 11.05 -27.29 16.55
CA ALA A 184 10.49 -26.05 16.05
C ALA A 184 11.36 -24.83 16.41
N LEU A 185 11.91 -24.76 17.63
CA LEU A 185 12.85 -23.70 18.02
C LEU A 185 14.19 -23.83 17.31
N ALA A 186 14.70 -25.05 17.11
CA ALA A 186 15.91 -25.27 16.32
C ALA A 186 15.73 -24.80 14.85
N LEU A 187 14.60 -25.14 14.22
CA LEU A 187 14.23 -24.67 12.88
C LEU A 187 14.09 -23.14 12.83
N PHE A 188 13.57 -22.55 13.90
CA PHE A 188 13.50 -21.11 14.05
C PHE A 188 14.88 -20.45 14.00
N ILE A 189 15.86 -20.97 14.74
CA ILE A 189 17.22 -20.42 14.73
C ILE A 189 17.91 -20.67 13.38
N ASN A 190 17.63 -21.80 12.73
CA ASN A 190 18.18 -22.16 11.43
C ASN A 190 17.55 -21.45 10.22
N GLN A 191 16.45 -20.70 10.40
CA GLN A 191 15.71 -20.02 9.34
C GLN A 191 15.11 -20.96 8.29
N GLY A 192 14.51 -22.08 8.72
CA GLY A 192 13.82 -22.99 7.80
C GLY A 192 12.48 -22.45 7.28
N ASP A 193 12.06 -22.90 6.09
CA ASP A 193 10.76 -22.57 5.47
C ASP A 193 9.55 -22.92 6.36
N PHE A 194 9.73 -23.88 7.26
CA PHE A 194 8.74 -24.32 8.25
C PHE A 194 9.02 -23.80 9.66
N SER A 195 9.75 -22.68 9.79
CA SER A 195 10.00 -22.09 11.11
C SER A 195 8.71 -21.57 11.74
N PRO A 196 8.50 -21.79 13.06
CA PRO A 196 7.32 -21.26 13.75
C PRO A 196 7.29 -19.74 13.69
N SER A 197 6.12 -19.16 13.94
CA SER A 197 6.01 -17.71 14.11
C SER A 197 6.83 -17.24 15.31
N ALA A 198 7.24 -15.97 15.35
CA ALA A 198 8.03 -15.45 16.47
C ALA A 198 7.28 -15.53 17.82
N LEU A 199 5.95 -15.34 17.80
CA LEU A 199 5.09 -15.48 18.97
C LEU A 199 4.96 -16.94 19.41
N GLU A 200 4.87 -17.86 18.45
CA GLU A 200 4.86 -19.29 18.73
C GLU A 200 6.19 -19.76 19.30
N ALA A 201 7.33 -19.26 18.79
CA ALA A 201 8.64 -19.51 19.39
C ALA A 201 8.70 -19.01 20.84
N MET A 202 8.17 -17.82 21.15
CA MET A 202 8.08 -17.35 22.53
C MET A 202 7.14 -18.21 23.39
N ARG A 203 6.02 -18.68 22.84
CA ARG A 203 5.12 -19.60 23.56
C ARG A 203 5.84 -20.91 23.93
N LEU A 204 6.53 -21.51 22.98
CA LEU A 204 7.30 -22.75 23.16
C LEU A 204 8.41 -22.60 24.21
N ILE A 205 9.08 -21.44 24.25
CA ILE A 205 10.06 -21.10 25.30
C ILE A 205 9.40 -21.08 26.68
N GLN A 206 8.22 -20.46 26.80
CA GLN A 206 7.52 -20.33 28.07
C GLN A 206 6.90 -21.66 28.55
N GLU A 207 6.68 -22.61 27.65
CA GLU A 207 6.14 -23.95 27.97
C GLU A 207 7.23 -24.92 28.45
N PHE A 208 8.49 -24.66 28.11
CA PHE A 208 9.61 -25.49 28.55
C PHE A 208 9.72 -25.54 30.09
N GLY A 209 9.79 -26.74 30.67
CA GLY A 209 9.88 -26.92 32.12
C GLY A 209 8.56 -26.73 32.89
N THR A 210 7.45 -26.45 32.20
CA THR A 210 6.12 -26.26 32.85
C THR A 210 5.28 -27.54 32.88
N THR A 211 5.60 -28.53 32.05
CA THR A 211 4.92 -29.83 32.02
C THR A 211 5.47 -30.75 33.10
N LYS A 212 4.63 -31.65 33.64
CA LYS A 212 5.00 -32.58 34.73
C LYS A 212 6.17 -33.51 34.38
N GLU A 213 6.39 -33.78 33.10
CA GLU A 213 7.52 -34.57 32.56
C GLU A 213 8.83 -33.76 32.49
N ALA A 214 8.75 -32.43 32.51
CA ALA A 214 9.90 -31.53 32.48
C ALA A 214 10.26 -30.98 33.89
N GLN A 215 9.53 -31.38 34.93
CA GLN A 215 9.88 -31.10 36.33
C GLN A 215 11.07 -31.91 36.84
N ASP A 216 11.56 -32.87 36.05
CA ASP A 216 12.87 -33.51 36.23
C ASP A 216 14.03 -32.60 35.78
N SER A 217 13.76 -31.35 35.36
CA SER A 217 14.83 -30.38 35.13
C SER A 217 15.52 -30.02 36.45
N ASP A 218 16.83 -30.24 36.53
CA ASP A 218 17.69 -29.87 37.68
C ASP A 218 17.72 -28.35 38.00
N LEU A 219 16.99 -27.52 37.23
CA LEU A 219 16.96 -26.07 37.41
C LEU A 219 16.01 -25.65 38.53
N SER A 220 16.47 -24.70 39.34
CA SER A 220 15.59 -24.02 40.28
C SER A 220 14.52 -23.20 39.53
N ARG A 221 13.37 -22.95 40.17
CA ARG A 221 12.32 -22.11 39.59
C ARG A 221 12.82 -20.72 39.19
N ALA A 222 13.73 -20.14 39.97
CA ALA A 222 14.32 -18.84 39.66
C ALA A 222 15.21 -18.89 38.41
N ASP A 223 15.97 -19.96 38.23
CA ASP A 223 16.82 -20.15 37.05
C ASP A 223 15.99 -20.45 35.80
N LEU A 224 14.88 -21.18 35.95
CA LEU A 224 13.91 -21.42 34.88
C LEU A 224 13.25 -20.11 34.43
N ASP A 225 12.80 -19.26 35.36
CA ASP A 225 12.27 -17.93 35.04
C ASP A 225 13.34 -17.03 34.37
N ALA A 226 14.61 -17.15 34.78
CA ALA A 226 15.73 -16.46 34.14
C ALA A 226 15.96 -16.98 32.72
N LEU A 227 15.98 -18.30 32.52
CA LEU A 227 16.10 -18.95 31.21
C LEU A 227 14.99 -18.50 30.26
N HIS A 228 13.73 -18.54 30.69
CA HIS A 228 12.58 -18.11 29.88
C HIS A 228 12.72 -16.66 29.40
N ARG A 229 13.13 -15.76 30.30
CA ARG A 229 13.36 -14.34 29.96
C ARG A 229 14.55 -14.19 29.00
N ASN A 230 15.69 -14.78 29.33
CA ASN A 230 16.91 -14.68 28.53
C ASN A 230 16.74 -15.27 27.13
N ALA A 231 16.12 -16.44 27.02
CA ALA A 231 15.82 -17.07 25.73
C ALA A 231 14.85 -16.24 24.90
N SER A 232 13.79 -15.68 25.51
CA SER A 232 12.84 -14.80 24.81
C SER A 232 13.55 -13.54 24.28
N TYR A 233 14.41 -12.93 25.09
CA TYR A 233 15.22 -11.77 24.67
C TYR A 233 16.24 -12.14 23.59
N LEU A 234 16.89 -13.29 23.72
CA LEU A 234 17.83 -13.78 22.73
C LEU A 234 17.15 -14.00 21.38
N VAL A 235 15.99 -14.64 21.34
CA VAL A 235 15.18 -14.84 20.13
C VAL A 235 14.80 -13.50 19.49
N ALA A 236 14.35 -12.54 20.31
CA ALA A 236 13.97 -11.22 19.82
C ALA A 236 15.17 -10.46 19.19
N VAL A 237 16.34 -10.52 19.83
CA VAL A 237 17.58 -9.90 19.32
C VAL A 237 18.10 -10.65 18.10
N TRP A 238 18.04 -11.98 18.09
CA TRP A 238 18.43 -12.83 16.96
C TRP A 238 17.59 -12.51 15.71
N LEU A 239 16.29 -12.30 15.86
CA LEU A 239 15.40 -11.92 14.77
C LEU A 239 15.75 -10.55 14.17
N ARG A 240 16.11 -9.60 15.02
CA ARG A 240 16.58 -8.29 14.57
C ARG A 240 17.88 -8.42 13.78
N GLU A 241 18.85 -9.17 14.29
CA GLU A 241 20.19 -9.27 13.68
C GLU A 241 20.26 -10.16 12.45
N MET A 242 19.51 -11.26 12.44
CA MET A 242 19.62 -12.28 11.41
C MET A 242 18.51 -12.21 10.37
N ARG A 243 17.38 -11.56 10.69
CA ARG A 243 16.23 -11.41 9.78
C ARG A 243 15.84 -9.96 9.51
N GLY A 244 16.56 -8.97 10.05
CA GLY A 244 16.34 -7.56 9.77
C GLY A 244 14.99 -7.00 10.27
N ARG A 245 14.33 -7.68 11.21
CA ARG A 245 13.01 -7.28 11.75
C ARG A 245 13.03 -5.88 12.34
N SER A 246 11.94 -5.11 12.23
CA SER A 246 11.92 -3.73 12.73
C SER A 246 12.05 -3.69 14.28
N LEU A 247 12.47 -2.55 14.86
CA LEU A 247 12.46 -2.39 16.33
C LEU A 247 11.04 -2.49 16.89
N HIS A 248 10.06 -2.08 16.09
CA HIS A 248 8.66 -2.19 16.44
C HIS A 248 8.20 -3.66 16.52
N ASP A 249 8.52 -4.49 15.53
CA ASP A 249 8.20 -5.92 15.52
C ASP A 249 8.80 -6.63 16.75
N VAL A 250 10.03 -6.25 17.12
CA VAL A 250 10.73 -6.77 18.30
C VAL A 250 10.02 -6.34 19.59
N ALA A 251 9.64 -5.06 19.72
CA ALA A 251 8.94 -4.54 20.89
C ALA A 251 7.55 -5.17 21.04
N GLU A 252 6.80 -5.32 19.95
CA GLU A 252 5.49 -5.98 19.95
C GLU A 252 5.59 -7.44 20.38
N MET A 253 6.55 -8.17 19.84
CA MET A 253 6.80 -9.56 20.20
C MET A 253 7.14 -9.72 21.69
N LEU A 254 8.03 -8.88 22.20
CA LEU A 254 8.37 -8.87 23.63
C LEU A 254 7.19 -8.47 24.51
N PHE A 255 6.36 -7.52 24.05
CA PHE A 255 5.15 -7.14 24.75
C PHE A 255 4.19 -8.32 24.85
N GLN A 256 3.88 -8.99 23.73
CA GLN A 256 2.93 -10.10 23.71
C GLN A 256 3.46 -11.35 24.43
N GLY A 257 4.75 -11.67 24.27
CA GLY A 257 5.33 -12.90 24.79
C GLY A 257 5.81 -12.83 26.24
N VAL A 258 6.29 -11.66 26.70
CA VAL A 258 6.93 -11.48 28.01
C VAL A 258 6.21 -10.44 28.86
N TRP A 259 6.14 -9.18 28.40
CA TRP A 259 5.72 -8.06 29.25
C TRP A 259 4.25 -8.11 29.64
N LYS A 260 3.35 -8.49 28.71
CA LYS A 260 1.91 -8.57 28.95
C LYS A 260 1.58 -9.58 30.04
N LYS A 261 2.27 -10.73 30.07
CA LYS A 261 2.09 -11.76 31.10
C LYS A 261 2.60 -11.27 32.46
N ALA A 262 3.78 -10.65 32.48
CA ALA A 262 4.34 -10.06 33.70
C ALA A 262 3.42 -8.95 34.27
N ALA A 263 2.85 -8.10 33.41
CA ALA A 263 1.89 -7.10 33.84
C ALA A 263 0.59 -7.73 34.39
N ALA A 264 0.10 -8.81 33.76
CA ALA A 264 -1.10 -9.53 34.22
C ALA A 264 -0.93 -10.23 35.58
N SER A 265 0.30 -10.55 35.99
CA SER A 265 0.56 -11.11 37.33
C SER A 265 0.40 -10.11 38.47
N ILE A 266 0.36 -8.81 38.18
CA ILE A 266 0.17 -7.76 39.17
C ILE A 266 -1.34 -7.46 39.29
N GLY A 267 -1.98 -8.01 40.32
CA GLY A 267 -3.42 -7.84 40.55
C GLY A 267 -3.76 -6.44 41.08
N ASP A 268 -3.14 -6.06 42.18
CA ASP A 268 -3.50 -4.89 42.98
C ASP A 268 -3.00 -3.58 42.37
N ASP A 269 -3.83 -2.53 42.42
CA ASP A 269 -3.48 -1.22 41.86
C ASP A 269 -2.33 -0.55 42.61
N THR A 270 -2.19 -0.79 43.93
CA THR A 270 -1.03 -0.33 44.71
C THR A 270 0.27 -0.95 44.20
N ASP A 271 0.25 -2.23 43.86
CA ASP A 271 1.44 -2.92 43.34
C ASP A 271 1.72 -2.51 41.89
N LYS A 272 0.70 -2.21 41.10
CA LYS A 272 0.88 -1.57 39.77
C LYS A 272 1.54 -0.21 39.91
N LEU A 273 1.08 0.62 40.87
CA LEU A 273 1.68 1.94 41.14
C LEU A 273 3.14 1.83 41.59
N ARG A 274 3.47 0.85 42.44
CA ARG A 274 4.87 0.55 42.79
C ARG A 274 5.66 0.10 41.58
N ALA A 275 5.15 -0.84 40.78
CA ALA A 275 5.85 -1.35 39.60
C ALA A 275 6.18 -0.27 38.56
N ILE A 276 5.32 0.75 38.39
CA ILE A 276 5.61 1.87 37.48
C ILE A 276 6.51 2.95 38.08
N THR A 277 6.67 3.00 39.42
CA THR A 277 7.49 4.03 40.11
C THR A 277 8.85 3.49 40.55
N ASP A 278 8.98 2.21 40.87
CA ASP A 278 10.20 1.54 41.32
C ASP A 278 11.08 1.03 40.16
N VAL A 279 11.04 1.72 39.02
CA VAL A 279 11.83 1.36 37.83
C VAL A 279 13.29 1.77 38.03
N SER A 280 14.19 0.81 38.15
CA SER A 280 15.63 1.04 38.36
C SER A 280 16.33 1.70 37.17
N GLU A 281 15.92 1.38 35.94
CA GLU A 281 16.47 1.95 34.70
C GLU A 281 15.37 2.57 33.86
N LEU A 282 15.38 3.91 33.74
CA LEU A 282 14.36 4.64 32.99
C LEU A 282 14.52 4.51 31.46
N ALA A 283 15.75 4.38 30.96
CA ALA A 283 16.03 4.40 29.52
C ALA A 283 15.39 3.23 28.74
N PRO A 284 15.43 1.96 29.20
CA PRO A 284 14.75 0.86 28.52
C PRO A 284 13.23 1.06 28.44
N VAL A 285 12.61 1.53 29.53
CA VAL A 285 11.16 1.78 29.58
C VAL A 285 10.79 2.92 28.63
N ALA A 286 11.51 4.04 28.70
CA ALA A 286 11.30 5.17 27.79
C ALA A 286 11.48 4.76 26.32
N THR A 287 12.44 3.90 26.01
CA THR A 287 12.66 3.38 24.65
C THR A 287 11.47 2.55 24.17
N ALA A 288 10.95 1.64 25.01
CA ALA A 288 9.77 0.85 24.67
C ALA A 288 8.53 1.73 24.46
N CYS A 289 8.30 2.70 25.36
CA CYS A 289 7.21 3.67 25.25
C CYS A 289 7.32 4.51 23.97
N ALA A 290 8.52 5.00 23.63
CA ALA A 290 8.75 5.78 22.43
C ALA A 290 8.44 4.99 21.15
N VAL A 291 8.78 3.70 21.10
CA VAL A 291 8.45 2.82 19.96
C VAL A 291 6.93 2.66 19.80
N PHE A 292 6.19 2.42 20.88
CA PHE A 292 4.73 2.30 20.80
C PHE A 292 4.04 3.64 20.53
N GLN A 293 4.56 4.74 21.07
CA GLN A 293 4.06 6.08 20.78
C GLN A 293 4.24 6.42 19.30
N GLN A 294 5.43 6.20 18.75
CA GLN A 294 5.69 6.42 17.32
C GLN A 294 4.74 5.59 16.46
N GLN A 295 4.49 4.33 16.82
CA GLN A 295 3.54 3.49 16.11
C GLN A 295 2.11 4.07 16.19
N ALA A 296 1.65 4.51 17.37
CA ALA A 296 0.33 5.11 17.53
C ALA A 296 0.18 6.38 16.68
N GLU A 297 1.21 7.21 16.62
CA GLU A 297 1.26 8.40 15.76
C GLU A 297 1.26 8.05 14.26
N GLU A 298 1.96 7.00 13.85
CA GLU A 298 1.94 6.52 12.47
C GLU A 298 0.57 5.94 12.08
N GLN A 299 -0.07 5.18 12.97
CA GLN A 299 -1.39 4.59 12.72
C GLN A 299 -2.49 5.67 12.67
N THR A 300 -2.43 6.67 13.55
CA THR A 300 -3.35 7.81 13.49
C THR A 300 -3.17 8.62 12.20
N LYS A 301 -1.94 8.89 11.77
CA LYS A 301 -1.66 9.53 10.46
C LYS A 301 -2.24 8.71 9.31
N ARG A 302 -2.04 7.40 9.28
CA ARG A 302 -2.61 6.50 8.25
C ARG A 302 -4.14 6.51 8.28
N ALA A 303 -4.75 6.48 9.46
CA ALA A 303 -6.20 6.55 9.60
C ALA A 303 -6.75 7.88 9.08
N HIS A 304 -6.10 9.01 9.37
CA HIS A 304 -6.48 10.32 8.83
C HIS A 304 -6.34 10.40 7.31
N GLN A 305 -5.25 9.87 6.74
CA GLN A 305 -5.05 9.80 5.29
C GLN A 305 -6.14 8.95 4.62
N SER A 306 -6.40 7.75 5.15
CA SER A 306 -7.44 6.86 4.65
C SER A 306 -8.84 7.49 4.76
N ALA A 307 -9.13 8.21 5.85
CA ALA A 307 -10.40 8.92 6.00
C ALA A 307 -10.55 10.07 4.98
N ALA A 308 -9.47 10.82 4.70
CA ALA A 308 -9.46 11.88 3.71
C ALA A 308 -9.66 11.34 2.28
N GLU A 309 -8.96 10.26 1.91
CA GLU A 309 -9.12 9.57 0.63
C GLU A 309 -10.56 9.03 0.48
N THR A 310 -11.09 8.41 1.52
CA THR A 310 -12.47 7.91 1.53
C THR A 310 -13.47 9.06 1.34
N HIS A 311 -13.22 10.23 1.94
CA HIS A 311 -14.08 11.39 1.76
C HIS A 311 -14.01 11.93 0.32
N GLN A 312 -12.82 12.03 -0.27
CA GLN A 312 -12.62 12.44 -1.66
C GLN A 312 -13.34 11.50 -2.63
N LEU A 313 -13.15 10.18 -2.47
CA LEU A 313 -13.82 9.18 -3.30
C LEU A 313 -15.34 9.23 -3.17
N ARG A 314 -15.87 9.55 -1.98
CA ARG A 314 -17.32 9.75 -1.80
C ARG A 314 -17.81 11.00 -2.54
N GLN A 315 -17.08 12.10 -2.48
CA GLN A 315 -17.42 13.32 -3.22
C GLN A 315 -17.39 13.08 -4.75
N GLU A 316 -16.37 12.40 -5.25
CA GLU A 316 -16.28 12.03 -6.67
C GLU A 316 -17.42 11.10 -7.09
N ARG A 317 -17.74 10.08 -6.28
CA ARG A 317 -18.91 9.21 -6.51
C ARG A 317 -20.19 10.03 -6.60
N ASP A 318 -20.42 10.94 -5.66
CA ASP A 318 -21.64 11.75 -5.62
C ASP A 318 -21.74 12.70 -6.81
N GLY A 319 -20.60 13.28 -7.25
CA GLY A 319 -20.51 14.05 -8.48
C GLY A 319 -20.86 13.22 -9.72
N LEU A 320 -20.28 12.02 -9.85
CA LEU A 320 -20.56 11.11 -10.97
C LEU A 320 -22.01 10.60 -10.97
N LEU A 321 -22.61 10.41 -9.79
CA LEU A 321 -24.03 10.05 -9.68
C LEU A 321 -24.93 11.19 -10.16
N ALA A 322 -24.66 12.43 -9.74
CA ALA A 322 -25.40 13.60 -10.20
C ALA A 322 -25.27 13.82 -11.72
N GLU A 323 -24.06 13.64 -12.27
CA GLU A 323 -23.82 13.73 -13.72
C GLU A 323 -24.58 12.63 -14.47
N LYS A 324 -24.56 11.39 -13.97
CA LYS A 324 -25.33 10.29 -14.54
C LYS A 324 -26.83 10.58 -14.53
N GLU A 325 -27.35 11.12 -13.43
CA GLU A 325 -28.77 11.51 -13.32
C GLU A 325 -29.12 12.60 -14.35
N SER A 326 -28.30 13.65 -14.46
CA SER A 326 -28.47 14.71 -15.47
C SER A 326 -28.48 14.16 -16.89
N LEU A 327 -27.47 13.37 -17.26
CA LEU A 327 -27.37 12.76 -18.59
C LEU A 327 -28.54 11.80 -18.87
N SER A 328 -29.02 11.08 -17.86
CA SER A 328 -30.18 10.20 -18.01
C SER A 328 -31.46 10.99 -18.27
N ALA A 329 -31.63 12.15 -17.63
CA ALA A 329 -32.75 13.05 -17.85
C ALA A 329 -32.70 13.66 -19.25
N GLU A 330 -31.53 14.13 -19.70
CA GLU A 330 -31.31 14.63 -21.07
C GLU A 330 -31.62 13.57 -22.13
N LEU A 331 -31.12 12.34 -21.93
CA LEU A 331 -31.42 11.22 -22.83
C LEU A 331 -32.92 10.91 -22.89
N SER A 332 -33.62 11.01 -21.76
CA SER A 332 -35.07 10.79 -21.72
C SER A 332 -35.84 11.89 -22.47
N ALA A 333 -35.42 13.16 -22.34
CA ALA A 333 -36.01 14.29 -23.03
C ALA A 333 -35.78 14.21 -24.55
N LEU A 334 -34.55 13.88 -24.97
CA LEU A 334 -34.22 13.69 -26.38
C LEU A 334 -34.99 12.52 -27.01
N LYS A 335 -35.18 11.42 -26.27
CA LYS A 335 -36.02 10.30 -26.72
C LYS A 335 -37.47 10.74 -26.93
N ALA A 336 -38.05 11.49 -26.00
CA ALA A 336 -39.40 12.01 -26.12
C ALA A 336 -39.56 12.96 -27.31
N LEU A 337 -38.59 13.87 -27.54
CA LEU A 337 -38.58 14.74 -28.71
C LEU A 337 -38.52 13.94 -30.02
N ARG A 338 -37.63 12.94 -30.09
CA ARG A 338 -37.51 12.06 -31.26
C ARG A 338 -38.77 11.26 -31.54
N GLU A 339 -39.46 10.80 -30.49
CA GLU A 339 -40.73 10.08 -30.63
C GLU A 339 -41.84 11.00 -31.14
N LYS A 340 -41.91 12.23 -30.63
CA LYS A 340 -42.83 13.26 -31.13
C LYS A 340 -42.58 13.61 -32.59
N GLU A 341 -41.33 13.83 -32.99
CA GLU A 341 -40.99 14.08 -34.40
C GLU A 341 -41.35 12.88 -35.28
N ARG A 342 -41.15 11.64 -34.79
CA ARG A 342 -41.56 10.42 -35.50
C ARG A 342 -43.07 10.33 -35.66
N SER A 343 -43.86 10.63 -34.64
CA SER A 343 -45.32 10.61 -34.75
C SER A 343 -45.82 11.70 -35.70
N GLU A 344 -45.28 12.92 -35.60
CA GLU A 344 -45.64 14.03 -36.50
C GLU A 344 -45.28 13.72 -37.96
N THR A 345 -44.12 13.12 -38.21
CA THR A 345 -43.72 12.72 -39.58
C THR A 345 -44.59 11.59 -40.11
N GLN A 346 -44.92 10.58 -39.29
CA GLN A 346 -45.86 9.51 -39.67
C GLN A 346 -47.26 10.05 -39.98
N GLU A 347 -47.79 10.98 -39.17
CA GLU A 347 -49.08 11.61 -39.43
C GLU A 347 -49.07 12.41 -40.73
N ARG A 348 -47.98 13.14 -41.02
CA ARG A 348 -47.84 13.88 -42.28
C ARG A 348 -47.79 12.94 -43.48
N LEU A 349 -47.07 11.82 -43.37
CA LEU A 349 -47.02 10.80 -44.43
C LEU A 349 -48.41 10.18 -44.65
N ALA A 350 -49.11 9.77 -43.60
CA ALA A 350 -50.46 9.20 -43.72
C ALA A 350 -51.49 10.18 -44.33
N LYS A 351 -51.41 11.47 -43.97
CA LYS A 351 -52.22 12.53 -44.60
C LYS A 351 -51.88 12.71 -46.08
N LEU A 352 -50.61 12.61 -46.45
CA LEU A 352 -50.17 12.75 -47.84
C LEU A 352 -50.60 11.53 -48.66
N GLU A 353 -50.41 10.31 -48.15
CA GLU A 353 -50.86 9.05 -48.76
C GLU A 353 -52.37 9.04 -48.97
N SER A 354 -53.17 9.35 -47.94
CA SER A 354 -54.63 9.44 -48.10
C SER A 354 -55.05 10.51 -49.11
N SER A 355 -54.39 11.68 -49.15
CA SER A 355 -54.66 12.69 -50.17
C SER A 355 -54.29 12.23 -51.59
N GLN A 356 -53.22 11.43 -51.70
CA GLN A 356 -52.78 10.85 -52.96
C GLN A 356 -53.75 9.77 -53.43
N ASP A 357 -54.20 8.89 -52.53
CA ASP A 357 -55.19 7.84 -52.84
C ASP A 357 -56.49 8.46 -53.34
N VAL A 358 -56.99 9.52 -52.67
CA VAL A 358 -58.17 10.28 -53.11
C VAL A 358 -57.96 10.88 -54.49
N LYS A 359 -56.79 11.46 -54.77
CA LYS A 359 -56.46 11.99 -56.10
C LYS A 359 -56.42 10.87 -57.15
N VAL A 360 -55.83 9.72 -56.84
CA VAL A 360 -55.76 8.57 -57.73
C VAL A 360 -57.15 8.02 -58.02
N THR A 361 -58.04 7.94 -57.02
CA THR A 361 -59.44 7.51 -57.22
C THR A 361 -60.20 8.50 -58.10
N HIS A 362 -60.09 9.81 -57.86
CA HIS A 362 -60.73 10.82 -58.72
C HIS A 362 -60.24 10.74 -60.16
N LEU A 363 -58.92 10.70 -60.37
CA LEU A 363 -58.35 10.59 -61.72
C LEU A 363 -58.76 9.28 -62.42
N ARG A 364 -58.89 8.18 -61.66
CA ARG A 364 -59.36 6.90 -62.20
C ARG A 364 -60.83 6.96 -62.59
N ASP A 365 -61.68 7.55 -61.77
CA ASP A 365 -63.11 7.70 -62.05
C ASP A 365 -63.33 8.61 -63.25
N ASP A 366 -62.62 9.75 -63.33
CA ASP A 366 -62.65 10.66 -64.47
C ASP A 366 -62.23 9.95 -65.76
N ASN A 367 -61.13 9.18 -65.70
CA ASN A 367 -60.69 8.37 -66.85
C ASN A 367 -61.73 7.33 -67.28
N GLN A 368 -62.38 6.65 -66.32
CA GLN A 368 -63.44 5.69 -66.61
C GLN A 368 -64.68 6.37 -67.20
N GLN A 369 -65.05 7.55 -66.72
CA GLN A 369 -66.17 8.33 -67.26
C GLN A 369 -65.90 8.73 -68.71
N VAL A 370 -64.72 9.29 -68.98
CA VAL A 370 -64.29 9.65 -70.35
C VAL A 370 -64.28 8.40 -71.24
N ARG A 371 -63.68 7.29 -70.78
CA ARG A 371 -63.66 6.03 -71.54
C ARG A 371 -65.06 5.49 -71.82
N HIS A 372 -65.96 5.47 -70.83
CA HIS A 372 -67.33 4.98 -71.00
C HIS A 372 -68.13 5.84 -71.97
N ARG A 373 -68.00 7.17 -71.85
CA ARG A 373 -68.60 8.13 -72.76
C ARG A 373 -68.11 7.92 -74.19
N LEU A 374 -66.80 7.75 -74.39
CA LEU A 374 -66.22 7.47 -75.70
C LEU A 374 -66.69 6.12 -76.26
N VAL A 375 -66.70 5.05 -75.46
CA VAL A 375 -67.16 3.73 -75.90
C VAL A 375 -68.63 3.77 -76.29
N LYS A 376 -69.52 4.33 -75.47
CA LYS A 376 -70.95 4.46 -75.81
C LYS A 376 -71.16 5.25 -77.09
N ARG A 377 -70.42 6.34 -77.25
CA ARG A 377 -70.52 7.19 -78.45
C ARG A 377 -70.05 6.43 -79.69
N LEU A 378 -68.89 5.79 -79.63
CA LEU A 378 -68.37 4.97 -80.71
C LEU A 378 -69.30 3.81 -81.07
N VAL A 379 -69.91 3.13 -80.08
CA VAL A 379 -70.90 2.08 -80.34
C VAL A 379 -72.12 2.64 -81.08
N SER A 380 -72.68 3.77 -80.62
CA SER A 380 -73.81 4.41 -81.29
C SER A 380 -73.45 4.85 -82.71
N ASP A 381 -72.27 5.43 -82.91
CA ASP A 381 -71.77 5.85 -84.21
C ASP A 381 -71.57 4.66 -85.16
N VAL A 382 -71.05 3.53 -84.65
CA VAL A 382 -70.94 2.26 -85.38
C VAL A 382 -72.32 1.75 -85.78
N GLU A 383 -73.29 1.70 -84.88
CA GLU A 383 -74.68 1.29 -85.19
C GLU A 383 -75.31 2.18 -86.28
N GLN A 384 -75.11 3.50 -86.22
CA GLN A 384 -75.61 4.43 -87.26
C GLN A 384 -74.98 4.14 -88.63
N LEU A 385 -73.67 3.83 -88.66
CA LEU A 385 -72.96 3.46 -89.88
C LEU A 385 -73.39 2.07 -90.39
N GLU A 386 -73.62 1.08 -89.52
CA GLU A 386 -74.11 -0.25 -89.89
C GLU A 386 -75.51 -0.19 -90.51
N ILE A 387 -76.41 0.64 -89.97
CA ILE A 387 -77.73 0.89 -90.56
C ILE A 387 -77.58 1.53 -91.95
N GLY A 388 -76.70 2.51 -92.09
CA GLY A 388 -76.38 3.15 -93.38
C GLY A 388 -75.81 2.16 -94.40
N LEU A 389 -74.86 1.31 -93.99
CA LEU A 389 -74.27 0.26 -94.83
C LEU A 389 -75.29 -0.79 -95.23
N SER A 390 -76.20 -1.16 -94.33
CA SER A 390 -77.30 -2.09 -94.63
C SER A 390 -78.27 -1.51 -95.66
N ALA A 391 -78.52 -0.19 -95.62
CA ALA A 391 -79.35 0.51 -96.62
C ALA A 391 -78.70 0.54 -98.03
N LEU A 392 -77.37 0.44 -98.11
CA LEU A 392 -76.63 0.30 -99.38
C LEU A 392 -76.61 -1.14 -99.91
N ARG A 393 -76.75 -2.14 -99.04
CA ARG A 393 -76.73 -3.57 -99.41
C ARG A 393 -78.07 -4.11 -99.91
N ASN A 394 -79.15 -3.33 -99.80
CA ASN A 394 -80.47 -3.69 -100.33
C ASN A 394 -80.50 -3.58 -101.88
N PRO A 395 -81.33 -4.40 -102.57
CA PRO A 395 -81.36 -4.50 -104.04
C PRO A 395 -81.70 -3.17 -104.76
N ASN A 396 -82.30 -2.20 -104.07
CA ASN A 396 -82.35 -0.79 -104.48
C ASN A 396 -81.59 0.06 -103.46
N PRO A 397 -80.34 0.48 -103.74
CA PRO A 397 -79.50 1.17 -102.77
C PRO A 397 -80.04 2.57 -102.44
N ARG A 398 -80.21 2.87 -101.16
CA ARG A 398 -80.63 4.19 -100.68
C ARG A 398 -79.44 5.01 -100.21
N VAL A 399 -78.73 5.60 -101.17
CA VAL A 399 -77.46 6.34 -100.95
C VAL A 399 -77.65 7.55 -100.02
N GLU A 400 -78.78 8.26 -100.13
CA GLU A 400 -79.08 9.43 -99.30
C GLU A 400 -79.13 9.11 -97.80
N VAL A 401 -79.58 7.90 -97.43
CA VAL A 401 -79.62 7.46 -96.03
C VAL A 401 -78.21 7.25 -95.49
N MET A 402 -77.28 6.75 -96.29
CA MET A 402 -75.88 6.60 -95.88
C MET A 402 -75.20 7.97 -95.71
N ILE A 403 -75.40 8.90 -96.65
CA ILE A 403 -74.80 10.24 -96.58
C ILE A 403 -75.27 10.96 -95.31
N GLN A 404 -76.57 11.00 -95.03
CA GLN A 404 -77.10 11.64 -93.82
C GLN A 404 -76.59 11.01 -92.52
N ARG A 405 -76.40 9.68 -92.49
CA ARG A 405 -75.89 8.98 -91.30
C ARG A 405 -74.39 9.23 -91.12
N ALA A 406 -73.62 9.23 -92.21
CA ALA A 406 -72.19 9.52 -92.20
C ALA A 406 -71.91 10.96 -91.77
N GLU A 407 -72.66 11.94 -92.27
CA GLU A 407 -72.53 13.35 -91.86
C GLU A 407 -72.82 13.52 -90.35
N ARG A 408 -73.90 12.92 -89.86
CA ARG A 408 -74.23 12.96 -88.42
C ARG A 408 -73.12 12.34 -87.55
N VAL A 409 -72.52 11.24 -87.98
CA VAL A 409 -71.42 10.58 -87.26
C VAL A 409 -70.14 11.45 -87.32
N VAL A 410 -69.83 12.06 -88.45
CA VAL A 410 -68.66 12.96 -88.59
C VAL A 410 -68.81 14.19 -87.70
N ASP A 411 -69.97 14.84 -87.71
CA ASP A 411 -70.24 16.00 -86.86
C ASP A 411 -70.21 15.63 -85.37
N ALA A 412 -70.73 14.44 -85.04
CA ALA A 412 -70.66 13.90 -83.69
C ALA A 412 -69.19 13.67 -83.25
N LEU A 413 -68.38 12.98 -84.05
CA LEU A 413 -66.98 12.72 -83.73
C LEU A 413 -66.16 14.02 -83.62
N ARG A 414 -66.42 15.01 -84.48
CA ARG A 414 -65.78 16.34 -84.38
C ARG A 414 -66.13 17.04 -83.08
N ALA A 415 -67.39 16.99 -82.65
CA ALA A 415 -67.82 17.56 -81.38
C ALA A 415 -67.19 16.84 -80.18
N GLU A 416 -66.94 15.52 -80.26
CA GLU A 416 -66.24 14.80 -79.18
C GLU A 416 -64.74 15.13 -79.13
N ILE A 417 -64.08 15.22 -80.29
CA ILE A 417 -62.68 15.62 -80.39
C ILE A 417 -62.46 17.02 -79.84
N ALA A 418 -63.39 17.95 -80.06
CA ALA A 418 -63.32 19.28 -79.48
C ALA A 418 -63.39 19.23 -77.94
N LYS A 419 -64.32 18.45 -77.38
CA LYS A 419 -64.46 18.30 -75.93
C LYS A 419 -63.26 17.62 -75.26
N LEU A 420 -62.64 16.63 -75.91
CA LEU A 420 -61.40 15.99 -75.42
C LEU A 420 -60.15 16.89 -75.51
N ARG A 421 -60.22 18.02 -76.21
CA ARG A 421 -59.11 18.98 -76.30
C ARG A 421 -59.25 20.16 -75.33
N GLU A 422 -60.46 20.38 -74.82
CA GLU A 422 -60.78 21.43 -73.85
C GLU A 422 -60.68 20.94 -72.39
N GLU A 423 -60.77 19.62 -72.18
CA GLU A 423 -60.39 18.89 -70.94
C GLU A 423 -58.90 18.51 -70.98
#